data_AF-A0A7V9S0Z2-F1
#
_entry.id   AF-A0A7V9S0Z2-F1
#
_cell.length_a   1.000
_cell.length_b   1.000
_cell.length_c   1.000
_cell.angle_alpha   90.00
_cell.angle_beta   90.00
_cell.angle_gamma   90.00
#
_symmetry.space_group_name_H-M   'P 1'
#
loop_
_entity.id
_entity.type
_entity.pdbx_description
1 polymer ?
#
loop_
_entity_poly.entity_id
_entity_poly.type
_entity_poly.pdbx_seq_one_letter_code
_entity_poly.pdbx_strand_id
1 'polypeptide(L)' 'AWAGLGSITLHECRHTFASLMIAAGVNAKALSTYMGHANIAITLDRYGHLMPGNEEEAAGLLDAYLERADTAARLAQLDA' A
#
# COMPACT_ATOMS: atom_id res chain seq x y z
N ALA A 1 16.96 -31.01 15.78
CA ALA A 1 16.86 -29.96 14.75
C ALA A 1 15.97 -28.85 15.30
N TRP A 2 16.41 -27.58 15.27
CA TRP A 2 15.59 -26.46 15.73
C TRP A 2 14.27 -26.42 14.94
N ALA A 3 13.15 -26.60 15.63
CA ALA A 3 11.77 -26.55 15.12
C ALA A 3 11.43 -27.37 13.85
N GLY A 4 12.31 -28.26 13.37
CA GLY A 4 12.08 -28.99 12.11
C GLY A 4 12.12 -28.11 10.85
N LEU A 5 12.67 -26.90 10.95
CA LEU A 5 12.72 -25.96 9.82
C LEU A 5 13.91 -26.24 8.90
N GLY A 6 13.69 -26.03 7.59
CA GLY A 6 14.75 -26.07 6.59
C GLY A 6 15.74 -24.91 6.74
N SER A 7 16.83 -24.95 5.98
CA SER A 7 17.83 -23.87 5.97
C SER A 7 17.24 -22.56 5.44
N ILE A 8 17.43 -21.47 6.20
CA ILE A 8 17.04 -20.12 5.77
C ILE A 8 17.98 -19.66 4.65
N THR A 9 17.41 -19.14 3.56
CA THR A 9 18.15 -18.59 2.42
C THR A 9 17.99 -17.07 2.32
N LEU A 10 18.80 -16.42 1.49
CA LEU A 10 18.63 -14.99 1.19
C LEU A 10 17.26 -14.67 0.57
N HIS A 11 16.63 -15.65 -0.09
CA HIS A 11 15.28 -15.48 -0.63
C HIS A 11 14.24 -15.38 0.50
N GLU A 12 14.38 -16.17 1.56
CA GLU A 12 13.51 -16.07 2.74
C GLU A 12 13.69 -14.72 3.43
N CYS A 13 14.93 -14.23 3.58
CA CYS A 13 15.18 -12.88 4.11
C CYS A 13 14.48 -11.80 3.27
N ARG A 14 14.45 -11.95 1.94
CA ARG A 14 13.74 -11.02 1.05
C ARG A 14 12.22 -11.04 1.26
N HIS A 15 11.63 -12.21 1.53
CA HIS A 15 10.22 -12.30 1.90
C HIS A 15 9.95 -11.67 3.27
N THR A 16 10.81 -11.93 4.26
CA THR A 16 10.70 -11.29 5.59
C THR A 16 10.74 -9.77 5.48
N PHE A 17 11.66 -9.22 4.67
CA PHE A 17 11.72 -7.78 4.41
C PHE A 17 10.40 -7.23 3.84
N ALA A 18 9.80 -7.93 2.86
CA ALA A 18 8.53 -7.51 2.28
C ALA A 18 7.39 -7.51 3.32
N SER A 19 7.27 -8.58 4.11
CA SER A 19 6.24 -8.69 5.15
C SER A 19 6.36 -7.58 6.20
N LEU A 20 7.59 -7.25 6.62
CA LEU A 20 7.83 -6.17 7.58
C LEU A 20 7.49 -4.79 7.03
N MET A 21 7.83 -4.52 5.77
CA MET A 21 7.49 -3.25 5.11
C MET A 21 5.98 -3.07 4.97
N ILE A 22 5.26 -4.15 4.65
CA ILE A 22 3.78 -4.12 4.56
C ILE A 22 3.17 -3.88 5.94
N ALA A 23 3.65 -4.58 6.97
CA ALA A 23 3.19 -4.37 8.34
C ALA A 23 3.47 -2.94 8.86
N ALA A 24 4.53 -2.30 8.36
CA ALA A 24 4.84 -0.89 8.64
C ALA A 24 3.98 0.11 7.85
N GLY A 25 3.01 -0.34 7.03
CA GLY A 25 2.12 0.52 6.25
C GLY A 25 2.75 1.09 4.99
N VAL A 26 3.87 0.55 4.51
CA VAL A 26 4.50 1.02 3.27
C VAL A 26 3.63 0.63 2.07
N ASN A 27 3.36 1.60 1.19
CA ASN A 27 2.56 1.33 0.00
C ASN A 27 3.25 0.34 -0.98
N ALA A 28 2.44 -0.39 -1.73
CA ALA A 28 2.89 -1.44 -2.65
C ALA A 28 3.90 -0.96 -3.71
N LYS A 29 3.77 0.28 -4.18
CA LYS A 29 4.66 0.86 -5.20
C LYS A 29 6.06 1.07 -4.63
N ALA A 30 6.17 1.68 -3.46
CA ALA A 30 7.44 1.89 -2.77
C ALA A 30 8.11 0.56 -2.45
N LEU A 31 7.35 -0.41 -1.93
CA LEU A 31 7.85 -1.76 -1.71
C LEU A 31 8.41 -2.37 -3.00
N SER A 32 7.65 -2.30 -4.11
CA SER A 32 8.07 -2.79 -5.42
C SER A 32 9.40 -2.18 -5.88
N THR A 33 9.58 -0.87 -5.66
CA THR A 33 10.83 -0.15 -5.97
C THR A 33 11.99 -0.62 -5.09
N TYR A 34 11.81 -0.71 -3.78
CA TYR A 34 12.85 -1.21 -2.87
C TYR A 34 13.27 -2.64 -3.19
N MET A 35 12.32 -3.47 -3.60
CA MET A 35 12.56 -4.85 -3.99
C MET A 35 13.18 -5.00 -5.38
N GLY A 36 13.23 -3.93 -6.18
CA GLY A 36 13.73 -3.95 -7.55
C GLY A 36 12.85 -4.77 -8.50
N HIS A 37 11.56 -4.87 -8.24
CA HIS A 37 10.65 -5.56 -9.16
C HIS A 37 10.42 -4.72 -10.42
N ALA A 38 10.65 -5.33 -11.59
CA ALA A 38 10.42 -4.69 -12.88
C ALA A 38 8.94 -4.35 -13.16
N ASN A 39 8.02 -5.03 -12.46
CA ASN A 39 6.58 -4.80 -12.53
C ASN A 39 5.97 -4.90 -11.13
N ILE A 40 5.10 -3.96 -10.78
CA ILE A 40 4.36 -3.94 -9.52
C ILE A 40 3.47 -5.17 -9.34
N ALA A 41 2.99 -5.77 -10.44
CA ALA A 41 2.21 -7.02 -10.40
C ALA A 41 2.95 -8.13 -9.64
N ILE A 42 4.28 -8.24 -9.77
CA ILE A 42 5.07 -9.23 -9.02
C ILE A 42 4.91 -9.04 -7.50
N THR A 43 4.87 -7.80 -7.04
CA THR A 43 4.67 -7.47 -5.62
C THR A 43 3.25 -7.79 -5.18
N LEU A 44 2.26 -7.40 -5.98
CA LEU A 44 0.84 -7.58 -5.64
C LEU A 44 0.43 -9.06 -5.69
N ASP A 45 0.87 -9.82 -6.70
CA ASP A 45 0.59 -11.25 -6.82
C ASP A 45 1.18 -12.03 -5.64
N ARG A 46 2.38 -11.64 -5.18
CA ARG A 46 3.10 -12.36 -4.14
C ARG A 46 2.71 -11.94 -2.72
N TYR A 47 2.49 -10.65 -2.49
CA TYR A 47 2.30 -10.10 -1.14
C TYR A 47 0.97 -9.36 -0.95
N GLY A 48 0.13 -9.25 -1.97
CA GLY A 48 -1.15 -8.53 -1.88
C GLY A 48 -2.06 -9.07 -0.77
N HIS A 49 -2.00 -10.37 -0.48
CA HIS A 49 -2.75 -10.99 0.62
C HIS A 49 -2.33 -10.53 2.03
N LEU A 50 -1.16 -9.89 2.17
CA LEU A 50 -0.70 -9.31 3.44
C LEU A 50 -1.13 -7.85 3.59
N MET A 51 -1.55 -7.21 2.49
CA MET A 51 -1.91 -5.79 2.50
C MET A 51 -3.32 -5.63 3.06
N PRO A 52 -3.53 -4.75 4.05
CA PRO A 52 -4.86 -4.47 4.53
C PRO A 52 -5.69 -3.79 3.43
N GLY A 53 -6.96 -4.15 3.34
CA GLY A 53 -7.95 -3.36 2.61
C GLY A 53 -8.16 -2.01 3.30
N ASN A 54 -8.52 -1.01 2.52
CA ASN A 54 -8.75 0.36 2.98
C ASN A 54 -9.84 1.05 2.15
N GLU A 55 -10.80 0.28 1.65
CA GLU A 55 -11.86 0.73 0.76
C GLU A 55 -12.76 1.79 1.42
N GLU A 56 -13.13 1.59 2.69
CA GLU A 56 -13.96 2.55 3.45
C GLU A 56 -13.22 3.87 3.71
N GLU A 57 -11.95 3.81 4.12
CA GLU A 57 -11.11 4.99 4.32
C GLU A 57 -10.91 5.73 2.98
N ALA A 58 -10.66 5.00 1.90
CA ALA A 58 -10.51 5.56 0.57
C ALA A 58 -11.79 6.28 0.11
N ALA A 59 -12.96 5.71 0.38
CA ALA A 59 -14.25 6.36 0.10
C ALA A 59 -14.39 7.66 0.90
N GLY A 60 -14.13 7.64 2.21
CA GLY A 60 -14.22 8.84 3.04
C GLY A 60 -13.24 9.95 2.64
N LEU A 61 -12.02 9.59 2.24
CA LEU A 61 -11.04 10.55 1.71
C LEU A 61 -11.51 11.21 0.41
N LEU A 62 -12.17 10.44 -0.47
CA LEU A 62 -12.75 10.95 -1.71
C LEU A 62 -13.91 11.91 -1.42
N ASP A 63 -14.82 11.53 -0.53
CA ASP A 63 -15.95 12.38 -0.12
C ASP A 63 -15.45 13.73 0.42
N ALA A 64 -14.50 13.71 1.36
CA ALA A 64 -13.91 14.92 1.91
C ALA A 64 -13.19 15.78 0.86
N TYR A 65 -12.54 15.15 -0.12
CA TYR A 65 -11.92 15.86 -1.24
C TYR A 65 -12.95 16.60 -2.10
N LEU A 66 -14.07 15.95 -2.41
CA LEU A 66 -15.15 16.50 -3.22
C LEU A 66 -15.89 17.64 -2.50
N GLU A 67 -16.18 17.51 -1.21
CA GLU A 67 -16.82 18.56 -0.41
C GLU A 67 -15.98 19.85 -0.36
N ARG A 68 -14.65 19.70 -0.22
CA ARG A 68 -13.73 20.85 -0.30
C ARG A 68 -13.74 21.50 -1.68
N ALA A 69 -13.78 20.70 -2.75
CA ALA A 69 -13.85 21.23 -4.12
C ALA A 69 -15.19 21.94 -4.39
N ASP A 70 -16.29 21.42 -3.88
CA ASP A 70 -17.63 22.01 -3.99
C ASP A 70 -17.73 23.32 -3.19
N THR A 71 -17.08 23.40 -2.03
CA THR A 71 -16.98 24.66 -1.26
C THR A 71 -16.23 25.74 -2.03
N ALA A 72 -15.12 25.40 -2.69
CA ALA A 72 -14.41 26.33 -3.57
C ALA A 72 -15.28 26.78 -4.76
N ALA A 73 -16.09 25.88 -5.32
CA ALA A 73 -17.05 26.20 -6.38
C ALA A 73 -18.19 27.10 -5.88
N ARG A 74 -18.69 26.90 -4.65
CA ARG A 74 -19.71 27.76 -4.02
C ARG A 74 -19.20 29.15 -3.69
N LEU A 75 -17.97 29.27 -3.20
CA LEU A 75 -17.35 30.58 -2.91
C LEU A 75 -17.18 31.41 -4.21
N ALA A 76 -16.76 30.78 -5.30
CA ALA A 76 -16.67 31.45 -6.60
C ALA A 76 -18.02 31.95 -7.14
N GLN A 77 -19.14 31.41 -6.68
CA GLN A 77 -20.50 31.87 -7.03
C GLN A 77 -20.99 33.03 -6.16
N LEU A 78 -20.37 33.30 -5.00
CA LEU A 78 -20.73 34.40 -4.09
C LEU A 78 -20.02 35.72 -4.45
N ASP A 79 -18.91 35.64 -5.17
CA ASP A 79 -18.12 36.79 -5.65
C ASP A 79 -18.59 37.32 -7.04
N ALA A 80 -19.68 36.76 -7.58
CA ALA A 80 -20.31 37.13 -8.86
C ALA A 80 -21.67 37.81 -8.64
#